data_AF-A0A669F7D3-F1
#
_entry.id   AF-A0A669F7D3-F1
#
_cell.length_a   1.000
_cell.length_b   1.000
_cell.length_c   1.000
_cell.angle_alpha   90.00
_cell.angle_beta   90.00
_cell.angle_gamma   90.00
#
_symmetry.space_group_name_H-M   'P 1'
#
loop_
_entity.id
_entity.type
_entity.pdbx_description
1 polymer ?
#
loop_
_entity_poly.entity_id
_entity_poly.type
_entity_poly.pdbx_seq_one_letter_code
_entity_poly.pdbx_strand_id
1 'polypeptide(L)'
;MSVKILSITLLLLFVCVSSAARHPSRSRMCCIKVTTLNMSPEVVGETYREQAAGSPCVKAIIFNTEYGQLCADPNAQWVKDLTANMMKV
;
A
#
# COMPACT_ATOMS: atom_id res chain seq x y z
N MET A 1 -33.64 -16.65 -30.65
CA MET A 1 -32.88 -15.87 -29.65
C MET A 1 -31.55 -15.49 -30.30
N SER A 2 -31.38 -14.23 -30.67
CA SER A 2 -30.31 -13.80 -31.59
C SER A 2 -28.93 -13.93 -30.97
N VAL A 3 -27.96 -14.48 -31.70
CA VAL A 3 -26.52 -14.59 -31.33
C VAL A 3 -25.90 -13.25 -30.88
N LYS A 4 -26.49 -12.13 -31.32
CA LYS A 4 -26.16 -10.77 -30.89
C LYS A 4 -26.42 -10.55 -29.40
N ILE A 5 -27.47 -11.14 -28.84
CA ILE A 5 -27.83 -11.05 -27.42
C ILE A 5 -26.81 -11.83 -26.58
N LEU A 6 -26.41 -13.03 -27.04
CA LEU A 6 -25.39 -13.88 -26.39
C LEU A 6 -24.00 -13.20 -26.36
N SER A 7 -23.63 -12.51 -27.44
CA SER A 7 -22.35 -11.79 -27.52
C SER A 7 -22.29 -10.57 -26.59
N ILE A 8 -23.40 -9.81 -26.49
CA ILE A 8 -23.49 -8.65 -25.58
C ILE A 8 -23.43 -9.09 -24.12
N THR A 9 -24.10 -10.20 -23.76
CA THR A 9 -24.03 -10.75 -22.40
C THR A 9 -22.63 -11.25 -22.04
N LEU A 10 -21.89 -11.81 -23.00
CA LEU A 10 -20.53 -12.30 -22.78
C LEU A 10 -19.51 -11.14 -22.62
N LEU A 11 -19.69 -10.07 -23.39
CA LEU A 11 -18.87 -8.85 -23.27
C LEU A 11 -19.07 -8.13 -21.92
N LEU A 12 -20.30 -8.08 -21.40
CA LEU A 12 -20.59 -7.49 -20.09
C LEU A 12 -19.98 -8.28 -18.92
N LEU A 13 -19.88 -9.61 -19.04
CA LEU A 13 -19.26 -10.46 -18.01
C LEU A 13 -17.74 -10.26 -17.90
N PHE A 14 -17.07 -9.85 -18.98
CA PHE A 14 -15.60 -9.68 -18.99
C PHE A 14 -15.12 -8.37 -18.35
N VAL A 15 -15.99 -7.35 -18.25
CA VAL A 15 -15.61 -6.01 -17.76
C VAL A 15 -15.54 -5.93 -16.22
N CYS A 16 -16.14 -6.88 -15.50
CA CYS A 16 -16.17 -6.87 -14.03
C CYS A 16 -14.92 -7.42 -13.34
N VAL A 17 -13.88 -7.85 -14.07
CA VAL A 17 -12.58 -8.25 -13.50
C VAL A 17 -11.57 -7.11 -13.59
N SER A 18 -12.04 -5.87 -13.48
CA SER A 18 -11.21 -4.67 -13.46
C SER A 18 -11.18 -4.12 -12.04
N SER A 19 -9.98 -4.15 -11.45
CA SER A 19 -9.59 -3.39 -10.25
C SER A 19 -10.44 -3.61 -8.99
N ALA A 20 -10.28 -4.77 -8.35
CA ALA A 20 -10.23 -4.80 -6.90
C ALA A 20 -8.76 -4.92 -6.49
N ALA A 21 -8.00 -3.83 -6.66
CA ALA A 21 -6.84 -3.62 -5.81
C ALA A 21 -7.41 -3.66 -4.39
N ARG A 22 -7.21 -4.79 -3.71
CA ARG A 22 -7.68 -4.98 -2.35
C ARG A 22 -6.94 -3.94 -1.51
N HIS A 23 -7.53 -2.78 -1.29
CA HIS A 23 -7.18 -1.96 -0.15
C HIS A 23 -7.38 -2.88 1.05
N PRO A 24 -6.31 -3.26 1.77
CA PRO A 24 -6.47 -4.12 2.93
C PRO A 24 -7.41 -3.37 3.87
N SER A 25 -8.57 -3.97 4.14
CA SER A 25 -9.47 -3.50 5.17
C SER A 25 -8.68 -3.32 6.46
N ARG A 26 -8.99 -2.25 7.19
CA ARG A 26 -8.41 -1.76 8.44
C ARG A 26 -8.43 -2.78 9.60
N SER A 27 -7.90 -3.98 9.39
CA SER A 27 -7.38 -4.82 10.47
C SER A 27 -6.07 -4.16 10.89
N ARG A 28 -5.82 -4.01 12.20
CA ARG A 28 -4.48 -3.61 12.70
C ARG A 28 -3.50 -4.76 12.44
N MET A 29 -3.21 -4.99 11.17
CA MET A 29 -2.14 -5.84 10.69
C MET A 29 -0.88 -4.98 10.71
N CYS A 30 0.11 -5.44 11.46
CA CYS A 30 1.44 -4.87 11.41
C CYS A 30 2.08 -5.11 10.03
N CYS A 31 3.11 -4.34 9.68
CA CYS A 31 3.94 -4.63 8.52
C CYS A 31 4.61 -6.00 8.70
N ILE A 32 4.30 -6.96 7.83
CA ILE A 32 5.00 -8.26 7.73
C ILE A 32 6.09 -8.25 6.65
N LYS A 33 6.11 -7.21 5.82
CA LYS A 33 7.12 -6.92 4.80
C LYS A 33 7.29 -5.41 4.67
N VAL A 34 8.45 -5.00 4.16
CA VAL A 34 8.78 -3.61 3.85
C VAL A 34 9.16 -3.48 2.39
N THR A 35 8.92 -2.31 1.80
CA THR A 35 9.45 -2.00 0.46
C THR A 35 10.90 -1.53 0.56
N THR A 36 11.73 -2.01 -0.37
CA THR A 36 13.08 -1.49 -0.63
C THR A 36 13.11 -0.52 -1.81
N LEU A 37 12.02 -0.44 -2.59
CA LEU A 37 11.89 0.53 -3.67
C LEU A 37 11.75 1.93 -3.08
N ASN A 38 12.37 2.91 -3.73
CA ASN A 38 12.21 4.30 -3.36
C ASN A 38 10.80 4.78 -3.75
N MET A 39 9.97 5.06 -2.74
CA MET A 39 8.61 5.57 -2.90
C MET A 39 8.44 6.95 -2.25
N SER A 40 9.54 7.71 -2.06
CA SER A 40 9.50 9.06 -1.50
C SER A 40 8.44 9.98 -2.14
N PRO A 41 8.23 9.97 -3.48
CA PRO A 41 7.23 10.83 -4.11
C PRO A 41 5.78 10.52 -3.72
N GLU A 42 5.51 9.31 -3.22
CA GLU A 42 4.17 8.87 -2.83
C GLU A 42 3.86 9.17 -1.34
N VAL A 43 4.87 9.57 -0.56
CA VAL A 43 4.71 9.89 0.86
C VAL A 43 4.05 11.26 1.01
N VAL A 44 3.00 11.32 1.83
CA VAL A 44 2.25 12.55 2.11
C VAL A 44 2.18 12.84 3.61
N GLY A 45 2.05 14.13 3.92
CA GLY A 45 2.04 14.64 5.29
C GLY A 45 3.42 14.73 5.93
N GLU A 46 3.46 15.19 7.18
CA GLU A 46 4.70 15.53 7.89
C GLU A 46 5.02 14.54 9.01
N THR A 47 4.27 13.44 9.12
CA THR A 47 4.38 12.49 10.23
C THR A 47 4.68 11.08 9.76
N TYR A 48 5.41 10.32 10.56
CA TYR A 48 5.62 8.89 10.36
C TYR A 48 5.45 8.13 11.68
N ARG A 49 5.20 6.82 11.58
CA ARG A 49 5.14 5.90 12.72
C ARG A 49 6.26 4.88 12.64
N GLU A 50 6.76 4.45 13.79
CA GLU A 50 7.69 3.32 13.87
C GLU A 50 6.98 2.07 14.35
N GLN A 51 7.30 0.95 13.72
CA GLN A 51 6.89 -0.37 14.15
C GLN A 51 8.09 -1.16 14.63
N ALA A 52 8.02 -1.66 15.87
CA ALA A 52 8.98 -2.62 16.38
C ALA A 52 8.82 -4.01 15.71
N ALA A 53 9.91 -4.76 15.59
CA ALA A 53 9.83 -6.15 15.13
C ALA A 53 9.20 -7.04 16.20
N GLY A 54 8.41 -8.02 15.77
CA GLY A 54 7.81 -9.04 16.64
C GLY A 54 6.94 -9.98 15.83
N SER A 55 7.28 -11.27 15.78
CA SER A 55 6.66 -12.24 14.85
C SER A 55 5.12 -12.20 14.88
N PRO A 56 4.43 -12.06 13.71
CA PRO A 56 4.96 -12.09 12.34
C PRO A 56 5.43 -10.71 11.79
N CYS A 57 5.41 -9.67 12.60
CA CYS A 57 5.74 -8.30 12.23
C CYS A 57 7.25 -8.08 12.08
N VAL A 58 7.62 -7.29 11.08
CA VAL A 58 9.00 -6.82 10.87
C VAL A 58 9.17 -5.39 11.39
N LYS A 59 10.42 -4.96 11.59
CA LYS A 59 10.72 -3.55 11.88
C LYS A 59 10.41 -2.71 10.64
N ALA A 60 9.61 -1.65 10.79
CA ALA A 60 9.18 -0.83 9.66
C ALA A 60 9.01 0.64 10.05
N ILE A 61 9.24 1.53 9.08
CA ILE A 61 8.74 2.91 9.10
C ILE A 61 7.42 2.93 8.35
N ILE A 62 6.38 3.51 8.94
CA ILE A 62 5.05 3.59 8.35
C ILE A 62 4.76 5.03 7.95
N PHE A 63 4.72 5.26 6.64
CA PHE A 63 4.31 6.53 6.05
C PHE A 63 2.82 6.51 5.67
N ASN A 64 2.23 7.69 5.55
CA ASN A 64 0.94 7.84 4.87
C ASN A 64 1.21 8.15 3.39
N THR A 65 0.38 7.62 2.51
CA THR A 65 0.30 7.93 1.08
C THR A 65 -1.15 8.22 0.74
N GLU A 66 -1.41 8.79 -0.44
CA GLU A 66 -2.79 8.99 -0.95
C GLU A 66 -3.60 7.67 -1.02
N TYR A 67 -2.90 6.52 -1.12
CA TYR A 67 -3.50 5.20 -1.25
C TYR A 67 -3.57 4.40 0.05
N GLY A 68 -2.97 4.91 1.15
CA GLY A 68 -3.00 4.26 2.47
C GLY A 68 -1.65 4.26 3.20
N GLN A 69 -1.45 3.28 4.08
CA GLN A 69 -0.20 3.16 4.84
C GLN A 69 0.87 2.42 4.03
N LEU A 70 2.07 2.99 3.98
CA LEU A 70 3.24 2.39 3.32
C LEU A 70 4.23 1.88 4.37
N CYS A 71 4.55 0.58 4.31
CA CYS A 71 5.59 -0.05 5.11
C CYS A 71 6.96 0.08 4.41
N ALA A 72 7.84 0.92 4.94
CA ALA A 72 9.16 1.20 4.39
C ALA A 72 10.29 0.58 5.24
N ASP A 73 11.37 0.17 4.57
CA ASP A 73 12.54 -0.40 5.24
C ASP A 73 13.31 0.69 6.00
N PRO A 74 13.44 0.61 7.35
CA PRO A 74 14.15 1.62 8.14
C PRO A 74 15.63 1.77 7.75
N ASN A 75 16.22 0.81 7.02
CA ASN A 75 17.61 0.87 6.60
C ASN A 75 17.82 1.58 5.26
N ALA A 76 16.77 1.73 4.45
CA ALA A 76 16.85 2.38 3.14
C ALA A 76 17.19 3.87 3.29
N GLN A 77 18.09 4.37 2.44
CA GLN A 77 18.60 5.74 2.56
C GLN A 77 17.49 6.79 2.42
N TRP A 78 16.59 6.61 1.45
CA TRP A 78 15.46 7.52 1.22
C TRP A 78 14.53 7.65 2.44
N VAL A 79 14.38 6.59 3.23
CA VAL A 79 13.58 6.58 4.45
C VAL A 79 14.26 7.42 5.53
N LYS A 80 15.58 7.31 5.69
CA LYS A 80 16.36 8.12 6.63
C LYS A 80 16.30 9.60 6.26
N ASP A 81 16.45 9.91 4.97
CA ASP A 81 16.43 11.29 4.47
C ASP A 81 15.07 11.96 4.70
N LEU A 82 13.96 11.24 4.47
CA LEU A 82 12.61 11.72 4.76
C LEU A 82 12.37 11.90 6.25
N THR A 83 12.63 10.87 7.05
CA THR A 83 12.36 10.90 8.49
C THR A 83 13.18 11.94 9.24
N ALA A 84 14.33 12.36 8.70
CA ALA A 84 15.13 13.46 9.25
C ALA A 84 14.36 14.79 9.35
N ASN A 85 13.34 15.00 8.52
CA ASN A 85 12.56 16.23 8.46
C ASN A 85 11.08 16.04 8.85
N MET A 86 10.71 14.88 9.37
CA MET A 86 9.31 14.54 9.72
C MET A 86 9.15 14.32 11.23
N MET A 87 7.93 14.51 11.74
CA MET A 87 7.59 14.23 13.13
C MET A 87 7.24 12.76 13.32
N LYS A 88 7.93 12.10 14.25
CA LYS A 88 7.54 10.78 14.73
C LYS A 88 6.29 10.89 15.61
N VAL A 89 5.27 10.07 15.33
CA VAL A 89 4.02 10.00 16.11
C VAL A 89 3.72 8.61 16.64
#